data_AF-A0A9W8JKW4-F1
#
_entry.id   AF-A0A9W8JKW4-F1
#
_cell.length_a   1.000
_cell.length_b   1.000
_cell.length_c   1.000
_cell.angle_alpha   90.00
_cell.angle_beta   90.00
_cell.angle_gamma   90.00
#
_symmetry.space_group_name_H-M   'P 1'
#
loop_
_entity.id
_entity.type
_entity.pdbx_description
1 polymer ?
#
loop_
_entity_poly.entity_id
_entity_poly.type
_entity_poly.pdbx_seq_one_letter_code
_entity_poly.pdbx_strand_id
1 'polypeptide(L)'
;MFAHLTFSQTKPTSWGHTTTTGNSDPNFITSYPPTTKGESAAADLAEFFKPTTRWDNPPWYHTPSGIPPPLDGKPERYVSSWQSRGSIKTTRIGVLFSDMSVFWSAVTYSLTNPENQRDVKRQAWFLPRPKSLDQATLVEAHETYGDTIALFAESFLGTGQYCARGECWDLANEALKYFDQYDYIPKPVPSISRTHGHLIYEGKASKKGKEMVGRWRGGDDRIRRGDIIEWRTARITSVNAPGSYTILGDPEHTAVIVSNSKVLPNVGDGLSIPPSALGSLTVVEQSVGQPPVRKDYNLLGLEEGEMWIYRPIGFEVYLGISDLTPTPPESLPRIQQI
;
A
#
# COMPACT_ATOMS: atom_id res chain seq x y z
N MET A 1 37.64 20.63 -50.28
CA MET A 1 38.74 20.10 -49.44
C MET A 1 38.08 19.50 -48.21
N PHE A 2 38.01 18.18 -48.14
CA PHE A 2 37.31 17.44 -47.07
C PHE A 2 38.16 17.47 -45.79
N ALA A 3 37.58 17.94 -44.68
CA ALA A 3 38.20 17.83 -43.36
C ALA A 3 37.61 16.63 -42.62
N HIS A 4 38.45 15.62 -42.42
CA HIS A 4 38.21 14.48 -41.53
C HIS A 4 38.13 14.96 -40.07
N LEU A 5 37.02 14.66 -39.39
CA LEU A 5 36.94 14.71 -37.92
C LEU A 5 36.69 13.30 -37.40
N THR A 6 37.69 12.75 -36.73
CA THR A 6 37.67 11.46 -36.03
C THR A 6 36.91 11.59 -34.70
N PHE A 7 35.83 10.84 -34.54
CA PHE A 7 35.14 10.69 -33.26
C PHE A 7 35.87 9.65 -32.38
N SER A 8 36.45 10.10 -31.28
CA SER A 8 36.91 9.25 -30.19
C SER A 8 35.72 8.86 -29.31
N GLN A 9 35.25 7.62 -29.41
CA GLN A 9 34.29 7.04 -28.46
C GLN A 9 35.00 6.66 -27.16
N THR A 10 34.87 7.49 -26.13
CA THR A 10 35.14 7.06 -24.75
C THR A 10 33.85 6.54 -24.11
N LYS A 11 33.82 5.23 -23.84
CA LYS A 11 32.79 4.57 -23.01
C LYS A 11 32.70 5.26 -21.64
N PRO A 12 31.50 5.60 -21.14
CA PRO A 12 31.33 5.88 -19.72
C PRO A 12 31.26 4.54 -18.96
N THR A 13 32.39 4.14 -18.39
CA THR A 13 32.45 3.16 -17.29
C THR A 13 32.13 3.86 -15.98
N SER A 14 30.86 3.87 -15.59
CA SER A 14 30.37 3.70 -14.21
C SER A 14 28.91 4.14 -14.15
N TRP A 15 28.00 3.18 -13.98
CA TRP A 15 26.66 3.46 -13.49
C TRP A 15 26.77 3.80 -12.01
N GLY A 16 26.95 5.09 -11.72
CA GLY A 16 26.81 5.59 -10.36
C GLY A 16 25.35 5.44 -9.95
N HIS A 17 25.06 4.44 -9.12
CA HIS A 17 23.82 4.39 -8.35
C HIS A 17 23.76 5.67 -7.52
N THR A 18 22.95 6.64 -7.94
CA THR A 18 22.51 7.72 -7.06
C THR A 18 21.45 7.12 -6.16
N THR A 19 21.89 6.52 -5.06
CA THR A 19 21.02 6.17 -3.95
C THR A 19 20.57 7.50 -3.36
N THR A 20 19.37 7.96 -3.71
CA THR A 20 18.74 9.09 -3.01
C THR A 20 18.38 8.59 -1.61
N THR A 21 19.33 8.70 -0.69
CA THR A 21 19.09 8.52 0.74
C THR A 21 18.23 9.70 1.19
N GLY A 22 16.90 9.53 1.11
CA GLY A 22 16.00 10.27 1.99
C GLY A 22 16.48 10.03 3.41
N ASN A 23 16.63 11.12 4.17
CA ASN A 23 17.17 11.12 5.51
C ASN A 23 16.17 10.43 6.46
N SER A 24 16.07 9.10 6.38
CA SER A 24 15.27 8.30 7.30
C SER A 24 16.02 8.24 8.61
N ASP A 25 15.49 8.91 9.64
CA ASP A 25 15.85 8.57 11.01
C ASP A 25 15.76 7.04 11.15
N PRO A 26 16.88 6.34 11.40
CA PRO A 26 16.89 4.88 11.49
C PRO A 26 15.97 4.33 12.60
N ASN A 27 15.44 5.20 13.47
CA ASN A 27 14.49 4.85 14.52
C ASN A 27 13.01 5.09 14.13
N PHE A 28 12.73 5.64 12.95
CA PHE A 28 11.37 5.87 12.48
C PHE A 28 10.83 4.65 11.70
N ILE A 29 10.28 3.70 12.44
CA ILE A 29 9.56 2.54 11.92
C ILE A 29 8.14 2.54 12.50
N THR A 30 7.14 2.59 11.63
CA THR A 30 5.74 2.28 11.96
C THR A 30 5.52 0.78 11.86
N SER A 31 4.47 0.28 12.49
CA SER A 31 4.15 -1.15 12.51
C SER A 31 3.58 -1.69 11.18
N TYR A 32 3.21 -0.79 10.26
CA TYR A 32 2.63 -1.11 8.96
C TYR A 32 3.23 -0.23 7.85
N PRO A 33 3.38 -0.75 6.60
CA PRO A 33 3.34 -2.19 6.27
C PRO A 33 4.43 -2.96 7.06
N PRO A 34 4.30 -4.28 7.24
CA PRO A 34 5.29 -5.07 7.98
C PRO A 34 6.71 -4.85 7.46
N THR A 35 7.70 -4.92 8.35
CA THR A 35 9.10 -4.77 7.97
C THR A 35 9.53 -5.90 7.04
N THR A 36 10.30 -5.54 6.02
CA THR A 36 10.82 -6.46 5.00
C THR A 36 12.33 -6.64 5.20
N LYS A 37 12.87 -7.78 4.78
CA LYS A 37 14.30 -8.07 4.84
C LYS A 37 15.05 -7.46 3.66
N GLY A 38 14.43 -7.49 2.49
CA GLY A 38 14.89 -6.90 1.24
C GLY A 38 14.21 -5.57 0.95
N GLU A 39 13.99 -5.28 -0.34
CA GLU A 39 13.40 -4.01 -0.77
C GLU A 39 11.87 -3.95 -0.69
N SER A 40 11.20 -5.10 -0.60
CA SER A 40 9.74 -5.21 -0.51
C SER A 40 9.29 -6.61 -0.08
N ALA A 41 8.03 -6.74 0.32
CA ALA A 41 7.45 -8.03 0.68
C ALA A 41 7.45 -9.03 -0.49
N ALA A 42 7.21 -8.53 -1.71
CA ALA A 42 7.29 -9.35 -2.92
C ALA A 42 8.71 -9.84 -3.21
N ALA A 43 9.73 -9.00 -3.00
CA ALA A 43 11.14 -9.39 -3.16
C ALA A 43 11.53 -10.47 -2.13
N ASP A 44 11.12 -10.30 -0.87
CA ASP A 44 11.33 -11.29 0.19
C ASP A 44 10.72 -12.65 -0.15
N LEU A 45 9.51 -12.65 -0.72
CA LEU A 45 8.89 -13.89 -1.18
C LEU A 45 9.61 -14.47 -2.41
N ALA A 46 10.11 -13.65 -3.32
CA ALA A 46 10.86 -14.12 -4.48
C ALA A 46 12.16 -14.83 -4.11
N GLU A 47 12.83 -14.42 -3.02
CA GLU A 47 13.98 -15.15 -2.46
C GLU A 47 13.64 -16.61 -2.08
N PHE A 48 12.41 -16.87 -1.64
CA PHE A 48 11.96 -18.24 -1.33
C PHE A 48 11.93 -19.15 -2.57
N PHE A 49 11.85 -18.59 -3.78
CA PHE A 49 11.77 -19.34 -5.03
C PHE A 49 13.11 -19.60 -5.71
N LYS A 50 14.21 -19.04 -5.19
CA LYS A 50 15.56 -19.31 -5.73
C LYS A 50 15.88 -20.81 -5.76
N PRO A 51 16.61 -21.30 -6.78
CA PRO A 51 17.05 -22.70 -6.84
C PRO A 51 17.90 -23.14 -5.63
N THR A 52 18.58 -22.19 -4.98
CA THR A 52 19.40 -22.41 -3.79
C THR A 52 18.58 -22.57 -2.51
N THR A 53 17.30 -22.19 -2.52
CA THR A 53 16.42 -22.29 -1.36
C THR A 53 15.83 -23.69 -1.26
N ARG A 54 16.15 -24.40 -0.17
CA ARG A 54 15.55 -25.71 0.11
C ARG A 54 14.10 -25.52 0.55
N TRP A 55 13.19 -26.28 -0.07
CA TRP A 55 11.81 -26.39 0.40
C TRP A 55 11.70 -27.67 1.21
N ASP A 56 11.39 -27.52 2.50
CA ASP A 56 11.20 -28.66 3.39
C ASP A 56 9.87 -29.36 3.11
N ASN A 57 9.78 -30.65 3.47
CA ASN A 57 8.57 -31.44 3.29
C ASN A 57 7.52 -31.06 4.36
N PRO A 58 6.21 -31.07 4.03
CA PRO A 58 5.61 -31.57 2.79
C PRO A 58 5.68 -30.59 1.60
N PRO A 59 5.57 -31.08 0.35
CA PRO A 59 5.56 -30.24 -0.85
C PRO A 59 4.33 -29.33 -0.87
N TRP A 60 4.47 -28.13 -0.32
CA TRP A 60 3.39 -27.15 -0.16
C TRP A 60 2.63 -26.87 -1.47
N TYR A 61 3.32 -26.90 -2.61
CA TYR A 61 2.77 -26.69 -3.96
C TYR A 61 1.84 -27.84 -4.45
N HIS A 62 1.83 -28.95 -3.71
CA HIS A 62 0.95 -30.10 -3.91
C HIS A 62 -0.18 -30.21 -2.87
N THR A 63 -0.33 -29.20 -2.01
CA THR A 63 -1.46 -29.12 -1.08
C THR A 63 -2.68 -28.46 -1.73
N PRO A 64 -3.89 -28.61 -1.16
CA PRO A 64 -5.09 -27.92 -1.68
C PRO A 64 -4.96 -26.40 -1.73
N SER A 65 -4.28 -25.77 -0.76
CA SER A 65 -4.06 -24.33 -0.78
C SER A 65 -3.01 -23.95 -1.83
N GLY A 66 -1.96 -24.76 -1.99
CA GLY A 66 -0.85 -24.47 -2.88
C GLY A 66 -0.11 -23.18 -2.51
N ILE A 67 -0.33 -22.65 -1.30
CA ILE A 67 0.23 -21.39 -0.83
C ILE A 67 1.66 -21.62 -0.34
N PRO A 68 2.65 -20.82 -0.77
CA PRO A 68 4.01 -20.87 -0.23
C PRO A 68 4.03 -20.68 1.30
N PRO A 69 4.82 -21.46 2.05
CA PRO A 69 4.91 -21.35 3.52
C PRO A 69 5.19 -19.94 4.05
N PRO A 70 6.00 -19.07 3.40
CA PRO A 70 6.15 -17.69 3.84
C PRO A 70 4.86 -16.85 3.81
N LEU A 71 3.81 -17.35 3.14
CA LEU A 71 2.48 -16.75 3.10
C LEU A 71 1.46 -17.50 3.99
N ASP A 72 1.90 -18.47 4.80
CA ASP A 72 1.04 -19.15 5.76
C ASP A 72 0.60 -18.13 6.83
N GLY A 73 -0.68 -17.78 6.82
CA GLY A 73 -1.21 -16.52 7.40
C GLY A 73 -2.06 -15.67 6.44
N LYS A 74 -2.07 -16.07 5.15
CA LYS A 74 -2.73 -15.48 3.97
C LYS A 74 -2.16 -14.11 3.54
N PRO A 75 -1.80 -13.97 2.26
CA PRO A 75 -1.54 -12.66 1.68
C PRO A 75 -2.82 -11.83 1.61
N GLU A 76 -2.67 -10.52 1.67
CA GLU A 76 -3.79 -9.57 1.79
C GLU A 76 -4.72 -9.61 0.56
N ARG A 77 -4.15 -9.85 -0.62
CA ARG A 77 -4.90 -10.26 -1.82
C ARG A 77 -4.06 -11.23 -2.65
N TYR A 78 -4.67 -12.35 -3.07
CA TYR A 78 -4.03 -13.28 -4.01
C TYR A 78 -5.01 -13.88 -5.00
N VAL A 79 -4.44 -14.35 -6.09
CA VAL A 79 -5.13 -15.10 -7.15
C VAL A 79 -4.26 -16.30 -7.52
N SER A 80 -4.88 -17.41 -7.89
CA SER A 80 -4.16 -18.60 -8.29
C SER A 80 -4.79 -19.24 -9.52
N SER A 81 -3.98 -19.95 -10.28
CA SER A 81 -4.44 -20.81 -11.37
C SER A 81 -3.55 -22.04 -11.45
N TRP A 82 -4.05 -23.08 -12.10
CA TRP A 82 -3.24 -24.26 -12.38
C TRP A 82 -3.61 -24.84 -13.72
N GLN A 83 -2.66 -25.56 -14.31
CA GLN A 83 -2.87 -26.37 -15.51
C GLN A 83 -2.19 -27.72 -15.33
N SER A 84 -2.75 -28.77 -15.93
CA SER A 84 -2.16 -30.11 -15.94
C SER A 84 -2.09 -30.64 -17.37
N ARG A 85 -0.98 -31.28 -17.71
CA ARG A 85 -0.79 -32.01 -18.98
C ARG A 85 -0.13 -33.35 -18.67
N GLY A 86 -0.90 -34.43 -18.76
CA GLY A 86 -0.46 -35.75 -18.33
C GLY A 86 -0.14 -35.77 -16.84
N SER A 87 1.06 -36.21 -16.48
CA SER A 87 1.56 -36.21 -15.10
C SER A 87 2.20 -34.90 -14.67
N ILE A 88 2.24 -33.86 -15.52
CA ILE A 88 2.88 -32.58 -15.17
C ILE A 88 1.82 -31.55 -14.80
N LYS A 89 1.96 -30.94 -13.62
CA LYS A 89 1.12 -29.84 -13.16
C LYS A 89 1.95 -28.57 -13.01
N THR A 90 1.42 -27.44 -13.49
CA THR A 90 1.95 -26.10 -13.21
C THR A 90 0.92 -25.34 -12.37
N THR A 91 1.31 -24.91 -11.18
CA THR A 91 0.56 -23.99 -10.33
C THR A 91 1.13 -22.59 -10.47
N ARG A 92 0.28 -21.58 -10.57
CA ARG A 92 0.66 -20.16 -10.63
C ARG A 92 -0.08 -19.36 -9.59
N ILE A 93 0.59 -18.35 -9.06
CA ILE A 93 0.05 -17.48 -8.01
C ILE A 93 0.45 -16.05 -8.33
N GLY A 94 -0.48 -15.12 -8.16
CA GLY A 94 -0.24 -13.68 -8.08
C GLY A 94 -0.62 -13.19 -6.68
N VAL A 95 0.19 -12.34 -6.07
CA VAL A 95 -0.02 -11.78 -4.73
C VAL A 95 0.22 -10.29 -4.75
N LEU A 96 -0.67 -9.52 -4.12
CA LEU A 96 -0.50 -8.11 -3.84
C LEU A 96 -0.38 -7.91 -2.33
N PHE A 97 0.71 -7.28 -1.90
CA PHE A 97 1.03 -7.02 -0.49
C PHE A 97 0.61 -5.61 -0.05
N SER A 98 0.60 -5.38 1.26
CA SER A 98 0.28 -4.07 1.88
C SER A 98 1.18 -2.95 1.45
N ASP A 99 2.45 -3.27 1.23
CA ASP A 99 3.40 -2.30 0.73
C ASP A 99 3.27 -2.06 -0.79
N MET A 100 2.19 -2.55 -1.40
CA MET A 100 1.83 -2.43 -2.81
C MET A 100 2.83 -3.07 -3.76
N SER A 101 3.79 -3.84 -3.24
CA SER A 101 4.60 -4.74 -4.06
C SER A 101 3.76 -5.91 -4.56
N VAL A 102 4.12 -6.42 -5.74
CA VAL A 102 3.37 -7.50 -6.41
C VAL A 102 4.30 -8.66 -6.68
N PHE A 103 3.85 -9.87 -6.39
CA PHE A 103 4.61 -11.10 -6.62
C PHE A 103 3.85 -12.03 -7.55
N TRP A 104 4.57 -12.71 -8.43
CA TRP A 104 4.08 -13.83 -9.21
C TRP A 104 5.01 -15.03 -9.10
N SER A 105 4.44 -16.23 -9.16
CA SER A 105 5.23 -17.44 -9.33
C SER A 105 4.61 -18.47 -10.25
N ALA A 106 5.46 -19.38 -10.73
CA ALA A 106 5.06 -20.62 -11.36
C ALA A 106 5.86 -21.79 -10.78
N VAL A 107 5.17 -22.84 -10.32
CA VAL A 107 5.76 -24.09 -9.87
C VAL A 107 5.27 -25.21 -10.76
N THR A 108 6.17 -25.85 -11.49
CA THR A 108 5.88 -27.01 -12.34
C THR A 108 6.49 -28.26 -11.74
N TYR A 109 5.69 -29.30 -11.54
CA TYR A 109 6.11 -30.53 -10.87
C TYR A 109 5.35 -31.76 -11.41
N SER A 110 5.86 -32.95 -11.07
CA SER A 110 5.22 -34.24 -11.40
C SER A 110 4.16 -34.62 -10.37
N LEU A 111 2.96 -34.98 -10.82
CA LEU A 111 1.88 -35.52 -9.97
C LEU A 111 2.17 -36.94 -9.46
N THR A 112 3.06 -37.68 -10.11
CA THR A 112 3.40 -39.06 -9.71
C THR A 112 4.58 -39.13 -8.74
N ASN A 113 5.32 -38.03 -8.59
CA ASN A 113 6.46 -37.91 -7.69
C ASN A 113 6.63 -36.43 -7.26
N PRO A 114 5.62 -35.83 -6.60
CA PRO A 114 5.62 -34.41 -6.25
C PRO A 114 6.71 -34.03 -5.24
N GLU A 115 7.23 -34.98 -4.48
CA GLU A 115 8.29 -34.80 -3.47
C GLU A 115 9.69 -34.70 -4.07
N ASN A 116 9.91 -35.16 -5.31
CA ASN A 116 11.21 -35.08 -5.96
C ASN A 116 11.53 -33.64 -6.38
N GLN A 117 12.21 -32.92 -5.50
CA GLN A 117 12.63 -31.52 -5.72
C GLN A 117 13.49 -31.33 -6.98
N ARG A 118 14.13 -32.37 -7.51
CA ARG A 118 14.91 -32.28 -8.77
C ARG A 118 14.03 -32.06 -10.00
N ASP A 119 12.79 -32.54 -9.96
CA ASP A 119 11.83 -32.44 -11.07
C ASP A 119 10.94 -31.19 -10.94
N VAL A 120 11.12 -30.41 -9.86
CA VAL A 120 10.36 -29.20 -9.59
C VAL A 120 11.04 -28.00 -10.26
N LYS A 121 10.36 -27.39 -11.23
CA LYS A 121 10.76 -26.11 -11.82
C LYS A 121 10.03 -24.98 -11.12
N ARG A 122 10.78 -23.94 -10.76
CA ARG A 122 10.31 -22.80 -9.98
C ARG A 122 10.68 -21.53 -10.73
N GLN A 123 9.75 -20.58 -10.79
CA GLN A 123 9.99 -19.26 -11.36
C GLN A 123 9.28 -18.24 -10.47
N ALA A 124 9.91 -17.09 -10.28
CA ALA A 124 9.33 -15.97 -9.57
C ALA A 124 9.58 -14.67 -10.31
N TRP A 125 8.58 -13.80 -10.23
CA TRP A 125 8.65 -12.42 -10.69
C TRP A 125 8.10 -11.51 -9.62
N PHE A 126 8.57 -10.26 -9.59
CA PHE A 126 7.99 -9.29 -8.70
C PHE A 126 8.09 -7.87 -9.22
N LEU A 127 7.18 -7.03 -8.74
CA LEU A 127 7.28 -5.58 -8.74
C LEU A 127 7.64 -5.12 -7.33
N PRO A 128 8.71 -4.34 -7.15
CA PRO A 128 8.99 -3.75 -5.85
C PRO A 128 7.93 -2.73 -5.47
N ARG A 129 7.94 -2.32 -4.21
CA ARG A 129 7.11 -1.22 -3.69
C ARG A 129 7.11 -0.04 -4.67
N PRO A 130 5.95 0.53 -5.01
CA PRO A 130 5.89 1.72 -5.83
C PRO A 130 6.72 2.86 -5.26
N LYS A 131 7.39 3.60 -6.14
CA LYS A 131 8.06 4.84 -5.76
C LYS A 131 7.00 5.87 -5.37
N SER A 132 7.42 6.82 -4.54
CA SER A 132 6.59 7.98 -4.24
C SER A 132 6.33 8.79 -5.50
N LEU A 133 5.11 9.29 -5.63
CA LEU A 133 4.63 9.97 -6.83
C LEU A 133 4.88 11.47 -6.76
N ASP A 134 4.97 12.10 -7.93
CA ASP A 134 5.11 13.54 -8.03
C ASP A 134 3.81 14.29 -7.71
N GLN A 135 3.90 15.61 -7.60
CA GLN A 135 2.75 16.46 -7.29
C GLN A 135 1.66 16.36 -8.35
N ALA A 136 2.03 16.41 -9.64
CA ALA A 136 1.06 16.44 -10.73
C ALA A 136 0.17 15.18 -10.72
N THR A 137 0.79 14.01 -10.59
CA THR A 137 0.09 12.73 -10.51
C THR A 137 -0.83 12.67 -9.29
N LEU A 138 -0.36 13.15 -8.13
CA LEU A 138 -1.14 13.15 -6.90
C LEU A 138 -2.29 14.16 -6.91
N VAL A 139 -2.16 15.26 -7.65
CA VAL A 139 -3.25 16.23 -7.88
C VAL A 139 -4.30 15.63 -8.81
N GLU A 140 -3.88 15.05 -9.93
CA GLU A 140 -4.77 14.39 -10.89
C GLU A 140 -5.56 13.25 -10.21
N ALA A 141 -4.90 12.45 -9.37
CA ALA A 141 -5.58 11.41 -8.59
C ALA A 141 -6.65 12.01 -7.65
N HIS A 142 -6.36 13.13 -6.98
CA HIS A 142 -7.36 13.80 -6.17
C HIS A 142 -8.53 14.35 -7.00
N GLU A 143 -8.25 14.97 -8.15
CA GLU A 143 -9.29 15.49 -9.05
C GLU A 143 -10.18 14.38 -9.61
N THR A 144 -9.61 13.18 -9.80
CA THR A 144 -10.32 12.01 -10.30
C THR A 144 -11.20 11.35 -9.22
N TYR A 145 -10.67 11.17 -8.01
CA TYR A 145 -11.32 10.33 -6.99
C TYR A 145 -11.84 11.09 -5.77
N GLY A 146 -11.15 12.17 -5.38
CA GLY A 146 -11.22 12.71 -4.03
C GLY A 146 -12.61 13.22 -3.65
N ASP A 147 -13.20 14.06 -4.51
CA ASP A 147 -14.48 14.68 -4.17
C ASP A 147 -15.63 13.66 -4.16
N THR A 148 -15.63 12.71 -5.09
CA THR A 148 -16.60 11.60 -5.12
C THR A 148 -16.52 10.73 -3.87
N ILE A 149 -15.31 10.39 -3.40
CA ILE A 149 -15.12 9.58 -2.19
C ILE A 149 -15.62 10.33 -0.95
N ALA A 150 -15.30 11.62 -0.83
CA ALA A 150 -15.76 12.42 0.29
C ALA A 150 -17.28 12.62 0.28
N LEU A 151 -17.87 12.88 -0.89
CA LEU A 151 -19.33 12.99 -1.06
C LEU A 151 -20.05 11.68 -0.77
N PHE A 152 -19.48 10.54 -1.18
CA PHE A 152 -20.02 9.22 -0.84
C PHE A 152 -20.11 9.06 0.68
N ALA A 153 -19.03 9.34 1.41
CA ALA A 153 -19.03 9.26 2.87
C ALA A 153 -20.02 10.23 3.52
N GLU A 154 -20.05 11.49 3.03
CA GLU A 154 -20.95 12.52 3.55
C GLU A 154 -22.44 12.24 3.27
N SER A 155 -22.78 11.46 2.24
CA SER A 155 -24.16 11.12 1.91
C SER A 155 -24.91 10.35 3.01
N PHE A 156 -24.17 9.72 3.93
CA PHE A 156 -24.74 9.02 5.09
C PHE A 156 -24.96 9.93 6.30
N LEU A 157 -24.39 11.14 6.32
CA LEU A 157 -24.50 12.04 7.47
C LEU A 157 -25.96 12.42 7.75
N GLY A 158 -26.38 12.26 9.00
CA GLY A 158 -27.74 12.60 9.44
C GLY A 158 -28.83 11.61 8.98
N THR A 159 -28.49 10.60 8.19
CA THR A 159 -29.46 9.59 7.71
C THR A 159 -29.82 8.55 8.78
N GLY A 160 -28.93 8.34 9.75
CA GLY A 160 -29.01 7.24 10.71
C GLY A 160 -28.72 5.86 10.11
N GLN A 161 -28.37 5.78 8.82
CA GLN A 161 -28.06 4.54 8.12
C GLN A 161 -26.55 4.26 8.13
N TYR A 162 -26.19 2.98 8.23
CA TYR A 162 -24.81 2.53 8.13
C TYR A 162 -24.39 2.35 6.67
N CYS A 163 -23.11 2.60 6.38
CA CYS A 163 -22.51 2.12 5.13
C CYS A 163 -22.19 0.62 5.27
N ALA A 164 -22.70 -0.18 4.33
CA ALA A 164 -22.59 -1.64 4.33
C ALA A 164 -22.93 -2.29 5.68
N ARG A 165 -21.96 -2.95 6.33
CA ARG A 165 -22.20 -3.69 7.59
C ARG A 165 -22.04 -2.81 8.83
N GLY A 166 -21.58 -1.57 8.66
CA GLY A 166 -21.34 -0.64 9.76
C GLY A 166 -19.91 -0.69 10.31
N GLU A 167 -18.99 -1.41 9.67
CA GLU A 167 -17.59 -1.45 10.10
C GLU A 167 -16.86 -0.15 9.74
N CYS A 168 -15.83 0.24 10.49
CA CYS A 168 -15.11 1.51 10.27
C CYS A 168 -14.51 1.62 8.85
N TRP A 169 -14.02 0.50 8.32
CA TRP A 169 -13.42 0.42 6.99
C TRP A 169 -14.43 0.36 5.84
N ASP A 170 -15.71 0.08 6.12
CA ASP A 170 -16.73 -0.07 5.07
C ASP A 170 -16.89 1.23 4.27
N LEU A 171 -16.84 2.41 4.91
CA LEU A 171 -16.95 3.70 4.22
C LEU A 171 -15.89 3.87 3.13
N ALA A 172 -14.62 3.67 3.48
CA ALA A 172 -13.51 3.80 2.55
C ALA A 172 -13.55 2.72 1.46
N ASN A 173 -13.77 1.47 1.83
CA ASN A 173 -13.85 0.35 0.90
C ASN A 173 -14.99 0.49 -0.10
N GLU A 174 -16.20 0.85 0.33
CA GLU A 174 -17.35 1.02 -0.56
C GLU A 174 -17.24 2.29 -1.41
N ALA A 175 -16.63 3.37 -0.90
CA ALA A 175 -16.34 4.55 -1.71
C ALA A 175 -15.36 4.25 -2.85
N LEU A 176 -14.36 3.40 -2.63
CA LEU A 176 -13.43 2.96 -3.67
C LEU A 176 -14.13 2.04 -4.70
N LYS A 177 -14.97 1.11 -4.24
CA LYS A 177 -15.79 0.24 -5.12
C LYS A 177 -16.85 1.01 -5.91
N TYR A 178 -17.28 2.17 -5.41
CA TYR A 178 -18.25 3.01 -6.12
C TYR A 178 -17.77 3.37 -7.54
N PHE A 179 -16.46 3.36 -7.80
CA PHE A 179 -15.93 3.58 -9.15
C PHE A 179 -16.13 2.41 -10.13
N ASP A 180 -16.47 1.21 -9.66
CA ASP A 180 -16.73 0.06 -10.53
C ASP A 180 -17.93 0.26 -11.47
N GLN A 181 -18.78 1.26 -11.20
CA GLN A 181 -19.92 1.61 -12.07
C GLN A 181 -19.52 2.51 -13.27
N TYR A 182 -18.30 3.03 -13.29
CA TYR A 182 -17.84 3.96 -14.34
C TYR A 182 -16.73 3.30 -15.18
N ASP A 183 -17.08 2.81 -16.37
CA ASP A 183 -16.12 2.16 -17.27
C ASP A 183 -15.01 3.10 -17.79
N TYR A 184 -15.23 4.42 -17.73
CA TYR A 184 -14.30 5.44 -18.21
C TYR A 184 -13.38 6.01 -17.13
N ILE A 185 -13.61 5.65 -15.85
CA ILE A 185 -12.74 6.07 -14.76
C ILE A 185 -11.80 4.92 -14.44
N PRO A 186 -10.46 5.12 -14.43
CA PRO A 186 -9.54 4.08 -14.02
C PRO A 186 -9.88 3.62 -12.61
N LYS A 187 -9.97 2.30 -12.40
CA LYS A 187 -10.33 1.75 -11.08
C LYS A 187 -9.27 2.12 -10.04
N PRO A 188 -9.66 2.66 -8.88
CA PRO A 188 -8.68 2.97 -7.86
C PRO A 188 -8.10 1.69 -7.25
N VAL A 189 -6.95 1.81 -6.58
CA VAL A 189 -6.43 0.76 -5.72
C VAL A 189 -7.49 0.40 -4.67
N PRO A 190 -7.89 -0.88 -4.57
CA PRO A 190 -8.88 -1.28 -3.57
C PRO A 190 -8.28 -1.20 -2.15
N SER A 191 -9.15 -1.11 -1.14
CA SER A 191 -8.73 -1.31 0.25
C SER A 191 -8.15 -2.72 0.43
N ILE A 192 -6.90 -2.81 0.85
CA ILE A 192 -6.20 -4.07 1.13
C ILE A 192 -5.54 -3.92 2.50
N SER A 193 -6.04 -4.67 3.49
CA SER A 193 -5.69 -4.48 4.91
C SER A 193 -5.86 -3.00 5.31
N ARG A 194 -4.76 -2.29 5.60
CA ARG A 194 -4.75 -0.87 5.97
C ARG A 194 -4.30 0.07 4.84
N THR A 195 -4.18 -0.44 3.62
CA THR A 195 -3.74 0.35 2.46
C THR A 195 -4.91 0.69 1.57
N HIS A 196 -5.03 1.96 1.22
CA HIS A 196 -6.16 2.52 0.47
C HIS A 196 -5.73 3.34 -0.76
N GLY A 197 -4.48 3.18 -1.20
CA GLY A 197 -3.91 3.94 -2.32
C GLY A 197 -2.42 4.26 -2.13
N HIS A 198 -2.00 5.41 -2.66
CA HIS A 198 -0.63 5.91 -2.47
C HIS A 198 -0.48 6.50 -1.05
N LEU A 199 0.46 5.98 -0.26
CA LEU A 199 0.79 6.53 1.04
C LEU A 199 1.34 7.97 0.88
N ILE A 200 0.64 8.96 1.43
CA ILE A 200 1.10 10.37 1.42
C ILE A 200 1.71 10.81 2.76
N TYR A 201 1.35 10.13 3.84
CA TYR A 201 1.88 10.43 5.17
C TYR A 201 1.82 9.21 6.07
N GLU A 202 2.85 9.01 6.89
CA GLU A 202 2.85 8.05 7.99
C GLU A 202 3.44 8.73 9.24
N GLY A 203 2.91 8.43 10.43
CA GLY A 203 3.39 9.03 11.65
C GLY A 203 2.96 8.28 12.90
N LYS A 204 3.63 8.58 14.01
CA LYS A 204 3.30 8.04 15.32
C LYS A 204 3.60 9.02 16.45
N ALA A 205 2.90 8.85 17.55
CA ALA A 205 3.18 9.53 18.80
C ALA A 205 3.43 8.53 19.93
N SER A 206 4.20 8.94 20.92
CA SER A 206 4.41 8.19 22.15
C SER A 206 4.69 9.13 23.33
N LYS A 207 4.78 8.55 24.53
CA LYS A 207 5.08 9.27 25.78
C LYS A 207 4.15 10.46 26.00
N LYS A 208 2.85 10.27 25.73
CA LYS A 208 1.80 11.30 25.82
C LYS A 208 2.08 12.51 24.93
N GLY A 209 2.42 12.25 23.67
CA GLY A 209 2.64 13.26 22.63
C GLY A 209 3.96 14.02 22.75
N LYS A 210 4.81 13.68 23.73
CA LYS A 210 6.15 14.28 23.87
C LYS A 210 7.10 13.86 22.76
N GLU A 211 6.87 12.67 22.20
CA GLU A 211 7.60 12.16 21.05
C GLU A 211 6.62 11.99 19.90
N MET A 212 6.86 12.74 18.84
CA MET A 212 6.04 12.76 17.63
C MET A 212 6.98 12.71 16.44
N VAL A 213 6.84 11.66 15.64
CA VAL A 213 7.68 11.43 14.47
C VAL A 213 6.77 11.04 13.31
N GLY A 214 7.06 11.58 12.14
CA GLY A 214 6.30 11.29 10.93
C GLY A 214 7.11 11.58 9.69
N ARG A 215 6.61 11.09 8.56
CA ARG A 215 7.25 11.17 7.26
C ARG A 215 6.21 11.48 6.20
N TRP A 216 6.46 12.55 5.45
CA TRP A 216 5.72 12.85 4.24
C TRP A 216 6.19 11.97 3.08
N ARG A 217 5.27 11.60 2.19
CA ARG A 217 5.54 10.75 1.03
C ARG A 217 4.90 11.35 -0.22
N GLY A 218 5.69 11.45 -1.29
CA GLY A 218 5.26 12.06 -2.55
C GLY A 218 5.38 13.58 -2.60
N GLY A 219 5.01 14.14 -3.76
CA GLY A 219 5.28 15.54 -4.11
C GLY A 219 4.16 16.54 -3.82
N ASP A 220 2.95 16.10 -3.47
CA ASP A 220 1.87 17.04 -3.14
C ASP A 220 2.08 17.67 -1.76
N ASP A 221 1.60 18.89 -1.58
CA ASP A 221 1.93 19.75 -0.43
C ASP A 221 0.85 19.78 0.66
N ARG A 222 -0.19 18.95 0.51
CA ARG A 222 -1.37 18.99 1.36
C ARG A 222 -2.08 17.66 1.47
N ILE A 223 -2.80 17.54 2.57
CA ILE A 223 -3.84 16.53 2.73
C ILE A 223 -5.08 17.08 2.05
N ARG A 224 -5.75 16.24 1.28
CA ARG A 224 -6.90 16.62 0.47
C ARG A 224 -8.15 15.88 0.93
N ARG A 225 -9.27 16.52 0.65
CA ARG A 225 -10.58 15.89 0.70
C ARG A 225 -10.59 14.65 -0.19
N GLY A 226 -11.12 13.56 0.35
CA GLY A 226 -11.14 12.23 -0.25
C GLY A 226 -9.91 11.37 0.08
N ASP A 227 -8.88 11.92 0.70
CA ASP A 227 -7.81 11.09 1.26
C ASP A 227 -8.39 10.20 2.38
N ILE A 228 -7.82 9.02 2.57
CA ILE A 228 -8.28 8.02 3.53
C ILE A 228 -7.24 7.90 4.64
N ILE A 229 -7.69 7.96 5.88
CA ILE A 229 -6.83 7.84 7.05
C ILE A 229 -7.08 6.53 7.79
N GLU A 230 -5.98 5.93 8.23
CA GLU A 230 -5.93 4.71 9.02
C GLU A 230 -5.24 4.98 10.36
N TRP A 231 -5.81 4.47 11.44
CA TRP A 231 -5.31 4.63 12.81
C TRP A 231 -4.98 3.28 13.44
N ARG A 232 -3.92 3.24 14.24
CA ARG A 232 -3.60 2.11 15.11
C ARG A 232 -3.40 2.56 16.54
N THR A 233 -4.21 2.05 17.45
CA THR A 233 -4.10 2.26 18.90
C THR A 233 -3.89 3.74 19.26
N ALA A 234 -4.57 4.61 18.50
CA ALA A 234 -4.36 6.04 18.54
C ALA A 234 -5.18 6.66 19.67
N ARG A 235 -4.55 7.56 20.41
CA ARG A 235 -5.20 8.32 21.48
C ARG A 235 -5.02 9.80 21.18
N ILE A 236 -6.12 10.51 21.00
CA ILE A 236 -6.12 11.95 20.69
C ILE A 236 -6.86 12.69 21.79
N THR A 237 -6.14 13.50 22.56
CA THR A 237 -6.70 14.36 23.60
C THR A 237 -7.30 15.61 22.97
N SER A 238 -8.46 16.01 23.48
CA SER A 238 -9.15 17.22 23.06
C SER A 238 -8.39 18.46 23.49
N VAL A 239 -7.86 19.23 22.54
CA VAL A 239 -7.10 20.47 22.81
C VAL A 239 -7.93 21.52 23.56
N ASN A 240 -9.24 21.57 23.31
CA ASN A 240 -10.16 22.55 23.91
C ASN A 240 -10.98 21.99 25.09
N ALA A 241 -10.76 20.74 25.50
CA ALA A 241 -11.47 20.10 26.60
C ALA A 241 -10.51 19.24 27.43
N PRO A 242 -9.80 19.85 28.40
CA PRO A 242 -8.81 19.14 29.22
C PRO A 242 -9.39 17.88 29.87
N GLY A 243 -8.70 16.74 29.74
CA GLY A 243 -9.13 15.45 30.27
C GLY A 243 -10.05 14.64 29.36
N SER A 244 -10.58 15.23 28.27
CA SER A 244 -11.32 14.50 27.24
C SER A 244 -10.35 13.94 26.20
N TYR A 245 -10.58 12.69 25.76
CA TYR A 245 -9.80 12.05 24.72
C TYR A 245 -10.69 11.14 23.87
N THR A 246 -10.22 10.85 22.66
CA THR A 246 -10.79 9.83 21.77
C THR A 246 -9.76 8.73 21.56
N ILE A 247 -10.21 7.47 21.60
CA ILE A 247 -9.41 6.32 21.19
C ILE A 247 -9.87 5.90 19.80
N LEU A 248 -8.93 5.76 18.87
CA LEU A 248 -9.14 5.31 17.51
C LEU A 248 -8.28 4.06 17.27
N GLY A 249 -8.91 3.01 16.76
CA GLY A 249 -8.23 1.79 16.39
C GLY A 249 -7.78 0.92 17.56
N ASP A 250 -8.72 0.18 18.15
CA ASP A 250 -8.44 -0.95 19.04
C ASP A 250 -8.83 -2.27 18.33
N PRO A 251 -8.03 -2.76 17.35
CA PRO A 251 -6.70 -2.28 16.96
C PRO A 251 -6.64 -1.36 15.72
N GLU A 252 -7.74 -1.16 14.99
CA GLU A 252 -7.77 -0.49 13.66
C GLU A 252 -8.98 0.42 13.48
N HIS A 253 -8.79 1.57 12.82
CA HIS A 253 -9.88 2.48 12.50
C HIS A 253 -9.60 3.26 11.22
N THR A 254 -10.51 3.15 10.26
CA THR A 254 -10.47 3.87 8.99
C THR A 254 -11.46 5.03 9.00
N ALA A 255 -11.08 6.15 8.38
CA ALA A 255 -11.99 7.26 8.11
C ALA A 255 -11.67 7.94 6.78
N VAL A 256 -12.66 8.67 6.23
CA VAL A 256 -12.48 9.47 5.01
C VAL A 256 -12.28 10.93 5.40
N ILE A 257 -11.20 11.56 4.93
CA ILE A 257 -10.93 12.98 5.15
C ILE A 257 -11.84 13.81 4.25
N VAL A 258 -12.59 14.74 4.82
CA VAL A 258 -13.61 15.52 4.10
C VAL A 258 -13.28 17.00 3.98
N SER A 259 -12.09 17.42 4.41
CA SER A 259 -11.59 18.78 4.26
C SER A 259 -10.14 18.79 3.80
N ASN A 260 -9.80 19.73 2.92
CA ASN A 260 -8.40 20.01 2.60
C ASN A 260 -7.69 20.58 3.84
N SER A 261 -6.46 20.14 4.08
CA SER A 261 -5.58 20.72 5.10
C SER A 261 -4.21 21.00 4.50
N LYS A 262 -3.78 22.26 4.55
CA LYS A 262 -2.43 22.65 4.15
C LYS A 262 -1.48 22.33 5.30
N VAL A 263 -0.45 21.53 5.01
CA VAL A 263 0.59 21.20 5.97
C VAL A 263 1.61 22.34 6.05
N LEU A 264 2.04 22.69 7.25
CA LEU A 264 3.10 23.67 7.49
C LEU A 264 4.28 22.95 8.16
N PRO A 265 5.54 23.10 7.67
CA PRO A 265 6.05 23.88 6.53
C PRO A 265 5.88 23.17 5.18
N ASN A 266 6.41 23.74 4.08
CA ASN A 266 6.47 23.10 2.76
C ASN A 266 6.99 21.66 2.90
N VAL A 267 6.17 20.70 2.50
CA VAL A 267 6.48 19.27 2.56
C VAL A 267 7.07 18.78 1.25
N GLY A 268 7.73 17.63 1.30
CA GLY A 268 8.38 16.98 0.18
C GLY A 268 8.68 15.53 0.53
N ASP A 269 8.88 14.69 -0.47
CA ASP A 269 9.06 13.25 -0.25
C ASP A 269 10.21 12.96 0.72
N GLY A 270 9.92 12.16 1.75
CA GLY A 270 10.87 11.78 2.78
C GLY A 270 11.11 12.82 3.87
N LEU A 271 10.51 14.02 3.80
CA LEU A 271 10.66 15.02 4.86
C LEU A 271 10.00 14.55 6.17
N SER A 272 10.69 14.79 7.28
CA SER A 272 10.17 14.51 8.60
C SER A 272 9.18 15.59 9.02
N ILE A 273 7.93 15.18 9.23
CA ILE A 273 6.83 16.06 9.61
C ILE A 273 6.12 15.37 10.79
N PRO A 274 6.13 15.96 12.01
CA PRO A 274 5.44 15.36 13.13
C PRO A 274 3.91 15.45 12.93
N PRO A 275 3.11 14.52 13.49
CA PRO A 275 1.65 14.58 13.38
C PRO A 275 1.04 15.93 13.78
N SER A 276 1.59 16.59 14.81
CA SER A 276 1.19 17.93 15.26
C SER A 276 1.24 19.01 14.18
N ALA A 277 2.15 18.90 13.21
CA ALA A 277 2.32 19.87 12.13
C ALA A 277 1.26 19.72 11.01
N LEU A 278 0.50 18.63 11.01
CA LEU A 278 -0.62 18.43 10.08
C LEU A 278 -1.86 19.26 10.47
N GLY A 279 -1.91 19.77 11.71
CA GLY A 279 -3.02 20.55 12.23
C GLY A 279 -4.25 19.70 12.54
N SER A 280 -5.43 20.17 12.13
CA SER A 280 -6.69 19.46 12.33
C SER A 280 -7.08 18.68 11.08
N LEU A 281 -7.64 17.48 11.29
CA LEU A 281 -8.26 16.67 10.25
C LEU A 281 -9.76 16.59 10.49
N THR A 282 -10.55 17.00 9.51
CA THR A 282 -11.99 16.75 9.52
C THR A 282 -12.28 15.49 8.72
N VAL A 283 -12.93 14.53 9.37
CA VAL A 283 -13.23 13.22 8.78
C VAL A 283 -14.71 12.88 8.87
N VAL A 284 -15.15 11.98 8.00
CA VAL A 284 -16.36 11.19 8.19
C VAL A 284 -15.93 9.76 8.51
N GLU A 285 -16.47 9.24 9.60
CA GLU A 285 -16.16 7.92 10.12
C GLU A 285 -17.43 7.22 10.62
N GLN A 286 -17.36 5.91 10.71
CA GLN A 286 -18.38 5.08 11.33
C GLN A 286 -17.72 3.99 12.17
N SER A 287 -18.50 3.32 13.01
CA SER A 287 -18.06 2.13 13.72
C SER A 287 -19.28 1.27 14.09
N VAL A 288 -19.03 0.06 14.59
CA VAL A 288 -20.11 -0.82 15.03
C VAL A 288 -20.94 -0.12 16.11
N GLY A 289 -22.22 0.13 15.82
CA GLY A 289 -23.15 0.83 16.72
C GLY A 289 -23.15 2.36 16.59
N GLN A 290 -22.31 2.93 15.72
CA GLN A 290 -22.28 4.36 15.43
C GLN A 290 -22.38 4.60 13.91
N PRO A 291 -23.53 5.08 13.39
CA PRO A 291 -23.65 5.42 11.98
C PRO A 291 -22.68 6.56 11.62
N PRO A 292 -22.43 6.82 10.32
CA PRO A 292 -21.51 7.85 9.87
C PRO A 292 -21.72 9.21 10.55
N VAL A 293 -20.64 9.74 11.12
CA VAL A 293 -20.60 11.06 11.75
C VAL A 293 -19.40 11.86 11.25
N ARG A 294 -19.52 13.18 11.33
CA ARG A 294 -18.40 14.10 11.12
C ARG A 294 -17.63 14.31 12.42
N LYS A 295 -16.31 14.24 12.37
CA LYS A 295 -15.41 14.50 13.51
C LYS A 295 -14.25 15.39 13.10
N ASP A 296 -13.79 16.18 14.05
CA ASP A 296 -12.59 17.01 13.93
C ASP A 296 -11.54 16.51 14.92
N TYR A 297 -10.38 16.10 14.41
CA TYR A 297 -9.25 15.66 15.22
C TYR A 297 -8.11 16.67 15.11
N ASN A 298 -7.77 17.31 16.23
CA ASN A 298 -6.59 18.18 16.29
C ASN A 298 -5.35 17.34 16.67
N LEU A 299 -4.41 17.22 15.73
CA LEU A 299 -3.24 16.34 15.89
C LEU A 299 -2.16 16.90 16.81
N LEU A 300 -2.29 18.14 17.28
CA LEU A 300 -1.55 18.61 18.46
C LEU A 300 -1.84 17.74 19.70
N GLY A 301 -3.04 17.15 19.75
CA GLY A 301 -3.49 16.30 20.85
C GLY A 301 -3.13 14.81 20.69
N LEU A 302 -2.41 14.39 19.65
CA LEU A 302 -2.07 12.98 19.46
C LEU A 302 -1.06 12.53 20.53
N GLU A 303 -1.50 11.70 21.47
CA GLU A 303 -0.70 11.27 22.61
C GLU A 303 0.08 9.98 22.32
N GLU A 304 -0.56 9.04 21.64
CA GLU A 304 -0.07 7.68 21.43
C GLU A 304 -0.65 7.11 20.12
N GLY A 305 0.01 6.10 19.57
CA GLY A 305 -0.44 5.32 18.42
C GLY A 305 0.16 5.77 17.09
N GLU A 306 -0.31 5.14 16.02
CA GLU A 306 0.19 5.32 14.66
C GLU A 306 -0.92 5.74 13.71
N MET A 307 -0.55 6.41 12.62
CA MET A 307 -1.46 6.85 11.59
C MET A 307 -0.83 6.78 10.19
N TRP A 308 -1.66 6.51 9.19
CA TRP A 308 -1.29 6.54 7.78
C TRP A 308 -2.38 7.27 7.00
N ILE A 309 -1.98 8.11 6.05
CA ILE A 309 -2.91 8.79 5.15
C ILE A 309 -2.57 8.34 3.74
N TYR A 310 -3.60 7.91 3.01
CA TYR A 310 -3.51 7.41 1.65
C TYR A 310 -4.31 8.31 0.72
N ARG A 311 -3.74 8.58 -0.45
CA ARG A 311 -4.44 9.15 -1.58
C ARG A 311 -4.97 8.03 -2.47
N PRO A 312 -6.29 7.93 -2.68
CA PRO A 312 -6.85 7.09 -3.72
C PRO A 312 -6.21 7.39 -5.07
N ILE A 313 -5.81 6.34 -5.79
CA ILE A 313 -5.13 6.45 -7.09
C ILE A 313 -5.50 5.25 -7.97
N GLY A 314 -5.51 5.45 -9.29
CA GLY A 314 -5.75 4.38 -10.26
C GLY A 314 -4.77 3.23 -10.12
N PHE A 315 -5.29 2.00 -10.04
CA PHE A 315 -4.51 0.78 -9.86
C PHE A 315 -3.46 0.60 -10.96
N GLU A 316 -3.85 0.85 -12.21
CA GLU A 316 -2.98 0.75 -13.38
C GLU A 316 -1.89 1.82 -13.40
N VAL A 317 -2.23 3.08 -13.11
CA VAL A 317 -1.24 4.16 -13.02
C VAL A 317 -0.21 3.86 -11.94
N TYR A 318 -0.65 3.29 -10.82
CA TYR A 318 0.22 3.08 -9.66
C TYR A 318 1.11 1.84 -9.78
N LEU A 319 0.56 0.72 -10.27
CA LEU A 319 1.25 -0.57 -10.33
C LEU A 319 1.72 -0.95 -11.74
N GLY A 320 1.22 -0.29 -12.79
CA GLY A 320 1.48 -0.65 -14.19
C GLY A 320 0.76 -1.92 -14.65
N ILE A 321 -0.25 -2.37 -13.91
CA ILE A 321 -1.10 -3.53 -14.24
C ILE A 321 -2.56 -3.16 -14.05
N SER A 322 -3.45 -3.66 -14.92
CA SER A 322 -4.89 -3.36 -14.84
C SER A 322 -5.61 -4.10 -13.71
N ASP A 323 -5.15 -5.30 -13.37
CA ASP A 323 -5.60 -6.08 -12.21
C ASP A 323 -4.53 -7.11 -11.79
N LEU A 324 -4.66 -7.65 -10.58
CA LEU A 324 -3.86 -8.77 -10.12
C LEU A 324 -4.29 -10.06 -10.83
N THR A 325 -3.39 -10.66 -11.62
CA THR A 325 -3.64 -11.94 -12.28
C THR A 325 -2.65 -13.02 -11.83
N PRO A 326 -2.94 -14.33 -12.04
CA PRO A 326 -2.04 -15.41 -11.64
C PRO A 326 -0.70 -15.44 -12.38
N THR A 327 -0.57 -14.69 -13.48
CA THR A 327 0.63 -14.61 -14.32
C THR A 327 1.13 -13.18 -14.39
N PRO A 328 2.44 -12.95 -14.44
CA PRO A 328 2.95 -11.62 -14.69
C PRO A 328 2.54 -11.13 -16.09
N PRO A 329 2.39 -9.81 -16.30
CA PRO A 329 2.23 -9.25 -17.64
C PRO A 329 3.49 -9.52 -18.50
N GLU A 330 3.31 -9.72 -19.80
CA GLU A 330 4.41 -10.06 -20.71
C GLU A 330 5.45 -8.93 -20.88
N SER A 331 5.02 -7.68 -20.76
CA SER A 331 5.87 -6.50 -20.97
C SER A 331 5.59 -5.42 -19.93
N LEU A 332 6.25 -5.53 -18.78
CA LEU A 332 6.26 -4.47 -17.77
C LEU A 332 7.70 -4.13 -17.39
N PRO A 333 8.24 -2.93 -17.74
CA PRO A 333 9.67 -2.63 -17.58
C PRO A 333 10.22 -2.73 -16.16
N ARG A 334 9.36 -2.63 -15.15
CA ARG A 334 9.72 -2.69 -13.72
C ARG A 334 9.74 -4.11 -13.14
N ILE A 335 9.28 -5.11 -13.90
CA ILE A 335 9.22 -6.47 -13.39
C ILE A 335 10.62 -7.05 -13.28
N GLN A 336 10.92 -7.62 -12.13
CA GLN A 336 12.16 -8.34 -11.88
C GLN A 336 11.87 -9.84 -11.91
N GLN A 337 12.82 -10.63 -12.40
CA GLN A 337 12.74 -12.09 -12.42
C GLN A 337 13.92 -12.67 -11.63
N ILE A 338 13.64 -13.71 -10.85
CA ILE A 338 14.63 -14.46 -10.07
C ILE A 338 14.66 -15.92 -10.51
#